data_AF-A0A158QPE8-F1
#
_entry.id   AF-A0A158QPE8-F1
#
_cell.length_a   1.000
_cell.length_b   1.000
_cell.length_c   1.000
_cell.angle_alpha   90.00
_cell.angle_beta   90.00
_cell.angle_gamma   90.00
#
_symmetry.space_group_name_H-M   'P 1'
#
loop_
_entity.id
_entity.type
_entity.pdbx_description
1 polymer ?
#
loop_
_entity_poly.entity_id
_entity_poly.type
_entity_poly.pdbx_seq_one_letter_code
_entity_poly.pdbx_strand_id
1 'polypeptide(L)'
;MWITAARRNWYRKWILGKNANDKPIEVVCRTEHDGVMAGPAGDVQFLTIKSFNEWDSSQSGGVDWRVKLDGQKGAVLATEIKNNSCKLAKWTVQALLANSDAIKFGYVSRVSVRNSAQHLILGTQQLRPVEFAQNISMNMDNGWGILRCIIDSCMRQPQGKYLLMKDPQSPVIRLYSLPEGTFESEQDSSDGQPGDSDDN
;
A
#
# COMPACT_ATOMS: atom_id res chain seq x y z
N MET A 1 -25.62 -12.19 -7.13
CA MET A 1 -25.15 -12.06 -5.73
C MET A 1 -23.77 -11.44 -5.78
N TRP A 2 -23.63 -10.15 -5.49
CA TRP A 2 -22.33 -9.48 -5.49
C TRP A 2 -21.65 -9.76 -4.16
N ILE A 3 -20.61 -10.59 -4.15
CA ILE A 3 -19.75 -10.75 -2.98
C ILE A 3 -18.87 -9.50 -2.92
N THR A 4 -19.24 -8.53 -2.10
CA THR A 4 -18.38 -7.38 -1.81
C THR A 4 -17.25 -7.87 -0.91
N ALA A 5 -16.01 -7.62 -1.29
CA ALA A 5 -14.87 -7.91 -0.41
C ALA A 5 -15.03 -7.12 0.90
N ALA A 6 -14.81 -7.77 2.03
CA ALA A 6 -14.85 -7.11 3.33
C ALA A 6 -13.71 -6.07 3.39
N ARG A 7 -14.04 -4.80 3.20
CA ARG A 7 -13.13 -3.66 3.37
C ARG A 7 -13.85 -2.52 4.05
N ARG A 8 -13.17 -1.88 4.99
CA ARG A 8 -13.64 -0.64 5.63
C ARG A 8 -12.68 0.48 5.31
N ASN A 9 -13.21 1.58 4.80
CA ASN A 9 -12.43 2.79 4.49
C ASN A 9 -12.64 3.85 5.58
N TRP A 10 -11.56 4.50 5.99
CA TRP A 10 -11.57 5.65 6.90
C TRP A 10 -10.77 6.80 6.31
N TYR A 11 -11.23 8.02 6.53
CA TYR A 11 -10.48 9.22 6.19
C TYR A 11 -9.78 9.73 7.45
N ARG A 12 -8.47 9.90 7.35
CA ARG A 12 -7.64 10.41 8.44
C ARG A 12 -6.92 11.67 7.99
N LYS A 13 -6.73 12.60 8.92
CA LYS A 13 -6.09 13.90 8.70
C LYS A 13 -4.80 14.01 9.52
N TRP A 14 -3.74 14.50 8.89
CA TRP A 14 -2.47 14.83 9.52
C TRP A 14 -2.09 16.27 9.19
N ILE A 15 -1.37 16.94 10.09
CA ILE A 15 -0.86 18.30 9.89
C ILE A 15 0.66 18.20 9.77
N LEU A 16 1.22 18.57 8.61
CA LEU A 16 2.65 18.46 8.30
C LEU A 16 3.42 19.77 8.49
N GLY A 17 3.02 20.55 9.50
CA GLY A 17 3.57 21.88 9.77
C GLY A 17 2.97 22.98 8.88
N LYS A 18 3.72 24.07 8.69
CA LYS A 18 3.28 25.24 7.91
C LYS A 18 4.02 25.34 6.58
N ASN A 19 3.38 25.98 5.60
CA ASN A 19 3.97 26.34 4.31
C ASN A 19 4.66 27.72 4.37
N ALA A 20 5.23 28.16 3.24
CA ALA A 20 5.89 29.46 3.12
C ALA A 20 4.98 30.69 3.35
N ASN A 21 3.66 30.50 3.25
CA ASN A 21 2.64 31.53 3.47
C ASN A 21 1.97 31.38 4.85
N ASP A 22 2.64 30.72 5.80
CA ASP A 22 2.16 30.43 7.16
C ASP A 22 0.87 29.61 7.29
N LYS A 23 0.35 29.06 6.18
CA LYS A 23 -0.82 28.18 6.19
C LYS A 23 -0.42 26.75 6.56
N PRO A 24 -1.25 26.03 7.35
CA PRO A 24 -0.98 24.64 7.68
C PRO A 24 -1.07 23.75 6.44
N ILE A 25 -0.15 22.81 6.30
CA ILE A 25 -0.24 21.74 5.29
C ILE A 25 -1.03 20.60 5.90
N GLU A 26 -2.28 20.46 5.48
CA GLU A 26 -3.15 19.37 5.89
C GLU A 26 -3.12 18.25 4.85
N VAL A 27 -2.81 17.04 5.31
CA VAL A 27 -2.87 15.82 4.48
C VAL A 27 -4.05 15.01 4.93
N VAL A 28 -4.98 14.75 4.00
CA VAL A 28 -6.09 13.84 4.20
C VAL A 28 -5.84 12.60 3.36
N CYS A 29 -5.80 11.43 4.00
CA CYS A 29 -5.60 10.16 3.30
C CYS A 29 -6.77 9.22 3.59
N ARG A 30 -7.22 8.52 2.54
CA ARG A 30 -8.11 7.36 2.68
C ARG A 30 -7.28 6.16 3.09
N THR A 31 -7.61 5.62 4.25
CA THR A 31 -7.00 4.43 4.85
C THR A 31 -7.97 3.26 4.83
N GLU A 32 -7.46 2.04 4.89
CA GLU A 32 -8.26 0.83 4.78
C GLU A 32 -7.93 -0.18 5.89
N HIS A 33 -8.97 -0.91 6.31
CA HIS A 33 -8.86 -2.12 7.11
C HIS A 33 -9.48 -3.29 6.34
N ASP A 34 -8.78 -4.42 6.36
CA ASP A 34 -9.14 -5.63 5.61
C ASP A 34 -10.01 -6.59 6.46
N GLY A 35 -10.02 -6.43 7.79
CA GLY A 35 -10.81 -7.29 8.66
C GLY A 35 -10.82 -6.85 10.13
N VAL A 36 -11.55 -7.61 10.94
CA VAL A 36 -11.63 -7.45 12.39
C VAL A 36 -11.42 -8.79 13.09
N MET A 37 -10.95 -8.76 14.33
CA MET A 37 -10.82 -9.91 15.20
C MET A 37 -11.18 -9.52 16.63
N ALA A 38 -11.75 -10.45 17.40
CA ALA A 38 -11.94 -10.25 18.82
C ALA A 38 -10.57 -10.36 19.53
N GLY A 39 -10.19 -9.31 20.23
CA GLY A 39 -9.04 -9.29 21.12
C GLY A 39 -9.28 -10.14 22.37
N PRO A 40 -8.22 -10.43 23.15
CA PRO A 40 -8.32 -11.27 24.34
C PRO A 40 -9.28 -10.73 25.40
N ALA A 41 -9.52 -9.41 25.43
CA ALA A 41 -10.42 -8.75 26.37
C ALA A 41 -11.85 -8.58 25.81
N GLY A 42 -12.14 -9.15 24.63
CA GLY A 42 -13.41 -8.95 23.93
C GLY A 42 -13.50 -7.64 23.15
N ASP A 43 -12.40 -6.87 23.10
CA ASP A 43 -12.25 -5.67 22.28
C ASP A 43 -12.17 -6.01 20.78
N VAL A 44 -12.59 -5.08 19.92
CA VAL A 44 -12.48 -5.28 18.46
C VAL A 44 -11.13 -4.78 17.98
N GLN A 45 -10.33 -5.68 17.44
CA GLN A 45 -9.03 -5.36 16.82
C GLN A 45 -9.17 -5.28 15.31
N PHE A 46 -8.67 -4.18 14.72
CA PHE A 46 -8.64 -3.96 13.29
C PHE A 46 -7.38 -4.54 12.67
N LEU A 47 -7.55 -5.18 11.51
CA LEU A 47 -6.50 -5.91 10.84
C LEU A 47 -6.21 -5.34 9.44
N THR A 48 -4.93 -5.25 9.12
CA THR A 48 -4.47 -5.22 7.73
C THR A 48 -4.01 -6.63 7.34
N ILE A 49 -4.53 -7.18 6.26
CA ILE A 49 -4.28 -8.57 5.84
C ILE A 49 -3.56 -8.55 4.51
N LYS A 50 -2.36 -9.12 4.47
CA LYS A 50 -1.54 -9.25 3.26
C LYS A 50 -1.00 -10.68 3.14
N SER A 51 -0.47 -11.03 1.98
CA SER A 51 0.01 -12.39 1.73
C SER A 51 1.34 -12.38 1.02
N PHE A 52 2.31 -13.11 1.56
CA PHE A 52 3.53 -13.48 0.85
C PHE A 52 3.23 -14.61 -0.13
N ASN A 53 3.99 -14.63 -1.22
CA ASN A 53 3.84 -15.61 -2.29
C ASN A 53 5.20 -16.24 -2.64
N GLU A 54 5.29 -17.56 -2.53
CA GLU A 54 6.43 -18.37 -2.96
C GLU A 54 6.10 -19.02 -4.31
N TRP A 55 7.05 -18.95 -5.25
CA TRP A 55 6.90 -19.49 -6.62
C TRP A 55 7.86 -20.65 -6.88
N ASP A 56 9.17 -20.42 -6.76
CA ASP A 56 10.24 -21.42 -6.86
C ASP A 56 11.28 -21.14 -5.78
N SER A 57 11.29 -21.94 -4.72
CA SER A 57 12.19 -21.76 -3.58
C SER A 57 13.66 -21.84 -3.96
N SER A 58 14.02 -22.59 -5.01
CA SER A 58 15.40 -22.71 -5.48
C SER A 58 15.93 -21.40 -6.08
N GLN A 59 15.05 -20.61 -6.69
CA GLN A 59 15.39 -19.34 -7.32
C GLN A 59 15.02 -18.13 -6.44
N SER A 60 14.09 -18.29 -5.49
CA SER A 60 13.60 -17.23 -4.61
C SER A 60 14.33 -17.18 -3.26
N GLY A 61 15.64 -17.43 -3.25
CA GLY A 61 16.49 -17.31 -2.05
C GLY A 61 16.83 -18.61 -1.33
N GLY A 62 16.48 -19.77 -1.89
CA GLY A 62 16.94 -21.09 -1.42
C GLY A 62 16.28 -21.61 -0.14
N VAL A 63 15.22 -20.95 0.34
CA VAL A 63 14.52 -21.33 1.57
C VAL A 63 13.16 -21.90 1.20
N ASP A 64 13.00 -23.23 1.31
CA ASP A 64 11.71 -23.91 1.09
C ASP A 64 10.78 -23.69 2.29
N TRP A 65 9.67 -22.98 2.06
CA TRP A 65 8.72 -22.66 3.12
C TRP A 65 8.04 -23.89 3.69
N ARG A 66 7.82 -24.96 2.91
CA ARG A 66 7.15 -26.18 3.42
C ARG A 66 7.92 -26.86 4.54
N VAL A 67 9.24 -26.75 4.48
CA VAL A 67 10.14 -27.35 5.49
C VAL A 67 10.47 -26.34 6.59
N LYS A 68 10.61 -25.06 6.24
CA LYS A 68 11.18 -24.05 7.13
C LYS A 68 10.16 -23.21 7.88
N LEU A 69 8.90 -23.16 7.44
CA LEU A 69 7.91 -22.29 8.06
C LEU A 69 7.52 -22.75 9.47
N ASP A 70 7.60 -24.03 9.81
CA ASP A 70 7.25 -24.47 11.18
C ASP A 70 8.38 -24.19 12.18
N GLY A 71 9.62 -24.52 11.83
CA GLY A 71 10.77 -24.41 12.74
C GLY A 71 11.58 -23.10 12.62
N GLN A 72 11.51 -22.41 11.48
CA GLN A 72 12.41 -21.29 11.14
C GLN A 72 11.66 -20.10 10.52
N LYS A 73 10.50 -19.71 11.08
CA LYS A 73 9.68 -18.56 10.63
C LYS A 73 10.48 -17.28 10.45
N GLY A 74 11.40 -16.99 11.37
CA GLY A 74 12.26 -15.81 11.30
C GLY A 74 13.19 -15.81 10.08
N ALA A 75 13.73 -16.97 9.69
CA ALA A 75 14.58 -17.09 8.50
C ALA A 75 13.78 -16.87 7.22
N VAL A 76 12.58 -17.45 7.13
CA VAL A 76 11.65 -17.22 6.00
C VAL A 76 11.31 -15.74 5.88
N LEU A 77 10.94 -15.09 7.00
CA LEU A 77 10.61 -13.67 7.01
C LEU A 77 11.81 -12.79 6.65
N ALA A 78 13.02 -13.11 7.12
CA ALA A 78 14.23 -12.37 6.78
C ALA A 78 14.54 -12.42 5.28
N THR A 79 14.40 -13.59 4.65
CA THR A 79 14.53 -13.75 3.19
C THR A 79 13.50 -12.89 2.45
N GLU A 80 12.26 -12.87 2.94
CA GLU A 80 11.21 -12.02 2.35
C GLU A 80 11.48 -10.52 2.53
N ILE A 81 11.99 -10.09 3.68
CA ILE A 81 12.40 -8.69 3.91
C ILE A 81 13.49 -8.28 2.91
N LYS A 82 14.48 -9.15 2.68
CA LYS A 82 15.57 -8.89 1.74
C LYS A 82 15.07 -8.81 0.30
N ASN A 83 14.26 -9.77 -0.13
CA ASN A 83 13.84 -9.90 -1.54
C ASN A 83 12.71 -8.96 -1.92
N ASN A 84 11.84 -8.59 -0.97
CA ASN A 84 10.62 -7.84 -1.21
C ASN A 84 10.52 -6.54 -0.39
N SER A 85 11.65 -5.96 0.02
CA SER A 85 11.73 -4.81 0.94
C SER A 85 10.72 -3.69 0.67
N CYS A 86 10.61 -3.21 -0.57
CA CYS A 86 9.67 -2.14 -0.94
C CYS A 86 8.19 -2.57 -0.81
N LYS A 87 7.86 -3.83 -1.11
CA LYS A 87 6.51 -4.39 -0.94
C LYS A 87 6.12 -4.39 0.54
N LEU A 88 7.03 -4.90 1.39
CA LEU A 88 6.82 -4.96 2.83
C LEU A 88 6.73 -3.56 3.46
N ALA A 89 7.59 -2.62 3.03
CA ALA A 89 7.53 -1.24 3.50
C ALA A 89 6.17 -0.60 3.18
N LYS A 90 5.66 -0.73 1.95
CA LYS A 90 4.34 -0.20 1.57
C LYS A 90 3.20 -0.77 2.42
N TRP A 91 3.19 -2.09 2.64
CA TRP A 91 2.18 -2.73 3.49
C TRP A 91 2.24 -2.26 4.93
N THR A 92 3.45 -2.06 5.45
CA THR A 92 3.67 -1.59 6.82
C THR A 92 3.21 -0.15 6.98
N VAL A 93 3.59 0.75 6.06
CA VAL A 93 3.10 2.14 6.04
C VAL A 93 1.58 2.17 5.95
N GLN A 94 0.97 1.35 5.11
CA GLN A 94 -0.48 1.25 5.01
C GLN A 94 -1.13 0.89 6.35
N ALA A 95 -0.62 -0.15 7.03
CA ALA A 95 -1.14 -0.58 8.32
C ALA A 95 -0.95 0.49 9.41
N LEU A 96 0.19 1.19 9.41
CA LEU A 96 0.49 2.29 10.33
C LEU A 96 -0.43 3.50 10.10
N LEU A 97 -0.60 3.93 8.86
CA LEU A 97 -1.48 5.06 8.52
C LEU A 97 -2.94 4.75 8.85
N ALA A 98 -3.39 3.51 8.64
CA ALA A 98 -4.71 3.05 9.04
C ALA A 98 -4.88 2.94 10.55
N ASN A 99 -3.78 2.92 11.33
CA ASN A 99 -3.76 2.58 12.74
C ASN A 99 -4.40 1.21 13.00
N SER A 100 -3.99 0.20 12.23
CA SER A 100 -4.39 -1.19 12.45
C SER A 100 -3.70 -1.74 13.71
N ASP A 101 -4.44 -2.49 14.52
CA ASP A 101 -3.90 -3.11 15.74
C ASP A 101 -2.91 -4.24 15.41
N ALA A 102 -3.19 -4.97 14.33
CA ALA A 102 -2.33 -6.04 13.83
C ALA A 102 -2.23 -6.04 12.30
N ILE A 103 -1.05 -6.43 11.81
CA ILE A 103 -0.85 -6.85 10.43
C ILE A 103 -0.74 -8.38 10.40
N LYS A 104 -1.56 -9.02 9.56
CA LYS A 104 -1.54 -10.46 9.34
C LYS A 104 -0.95 -10.78 7.98
N PHE A 105 0.01 -11.69 7.98
CA PHE A 105 0.65 -12.23 6.78
C PHE A 105 0.22 -13.67 6.56
N GLY A 106 -0.31 -13.98 5.38
CA GLY A 106 -0.47 -15.35 4.90
C GLY A 106 0.74 -15.79 4.08
N TYR A 107 1.21 -17.01 4.27
CA TYR A 107 2.26 -17.63 3.47
C TYR A 107 1.61 -18.53 2.42
N VAL A 108 1.60 -18.07 1.18
CA VAL A 108 0.98 -18.77 0.06
C VAL A 108 2.07 -19.31 -0.85
N SER A 109 2.04 -20.60 -1.16
CA SER A 109 3.00 -21.24 -2.08
C SER A 109 2.26 -21.96 -3.20
N ARG A 110 2.85 -22.03 -4.39
CA ARG A 110 2.29 -22.83 -5.50
C ARG A 110 2.23 -24.29 -5.12
N VAL A 111 1.20 -25.02 -5.56
CA VAL A 111 1.14 -26.49 -5.38
C VAL A 111 2.33 -27.17 -6.05
N SER A 112 2.63 -26.74 -7.28
CA SER A 112 3.79 -27.16 -8.06
C SER A 112 4.46 -25.91 -8.61
N VAL A 113 5.80 -25.87 -8.58
CA VAL A 113 6.61 -24.73 -9.05
C VAL A 113 6.23 -24.28 -10.47
N ARG A 114 5.91 -25.26 -11.33
CA ARG A 114 5.55 -25.04 -12.73
C ARG A 114 4.11 -24.56 -12.94
N ASN A 115 3.23 -24.76 -11.96
CA ASN A 115 1.82 -24.42 -12.07
C ASN A 115 1.48 -23.15 -11.28
N SER A 116 1.23 -22.05 -11.98
CA SER A 116 0.84 -20.76 -11.38
C SER A 116 -0.66 -20.62 -11.09
N ALA A 117 -1.49 -21.61 -11.44
CA ALA A 117 -2.93 -21.54 -11.23
C ALA A 117 -3.36 -22.04 -9.84
N GLN A 118 -2.60 -22.95 -9.24
CA GLN A 118 -2.96 -23.62 -8.00
C GLN A 118 -2.01 -23.26 -6.86
N HIS A 119 -2.58 -22.83 -5.74
CA HIS A 119 -1.84 -22.35 -4.56
C HIS A 119 -2.36 -22.98 -3.28
N LEU A 120 -1.48 -23.08 -2.28
CA LEU A 120 -1.75 -23.60 -0.93
C LEU A 120 -1.34 -22.54 0.10
N ILE A 121 -2.15 -22.40 1.15
CA ILE A 121 -1.80 -21.58 2.31
C ILE A 121 -1.03 -22.48 3.28
N LEU A 122 0.24 -22.18 3.50
CA LEU A 122 1.11 -22.95 4.40
C LEU A 122 0.95 -22.52 5.86
N GLY A 123 0.63 -21.25 6.08
CA GLY A 123 0.43 -20.74 7.42
C GLY A 123 0.17 -19.23 7.44
N THR A 124 -0.04 -18.72 8.64
CA THR A 124 -0.24 -17.29 8.88
C THR A 124 0.62 -16.81 10.03
N GLN A 125 1.05 -15.55 9.97
CA GLN A 125 1.75 -14.86 11.05
C GLN A 125 1.05 -13.54 11.35
N GLN A 126 0.94 -13.21 12.63
CA GLN A 126 0.42 -11.93 13.10
C GLN A 126 1.56 -11.15 13.75
N LEU A 127 1.67 -9.86 13.44
CA LEU A 127 2.64 -8.94 14.02
C LEU A 127 1.96 -7.60 14.32
N ARG A 128 2.50 -6.83 15.26
CA ARG A 128 2.08 -5.44 15.46
C ARG A 128 2.77 -4.56 14.41
N PRO A 129 2.07 -3.64 13.73
CA PRO A 129 2.68 -2.82 12.67
C PRO A 129 3.90 -2.01 13.13
N VAL A 130 3.86 -1.48 14.37
CA VAL A 130 4.96 -0.68 14.94
C VAL A 130 6.23 -1.52 15.12
N GLU A 131 6.10 -2.74 15.66
CA GLU A 131 7.23 -3.66 15.82
C GLU A 131 7.76 -4.14 14.47
N PHE A 132 6.85 -4.40 13.52
CA PHE A 132 7.24 -4.83 12.19
C PHE A 132 8.02 -3.73 11.44
N ALA A 133 7.62 -2.47 11.59
CA ALA A 133 8.35 -1.32 11.05
C ALA A 133 9.80 -1.25 11.57
N GLN A 134 10.00 -1.51 12.87
CA GLN A 134 11.34 -1.59 13.47
C GLN A 134 12.16 -2.75 12.88
N ASN A 135 11.56 -3.92 12.70
CA ASN A 135 12.22 -5.09 12.11
C ASN A 135 12.68 -4.88 10.67
N ILE A 136 11.98 -4.08 9.88
CA ILE A 136 12.37 -3.72 8.51
C ILE A 136 13.20 -2.43 8.44
N SER A 137 13.63 -1.89 9.59
CA SER A 137 14.40 -0.64 9.71
C SER A 137 13.73 0.56 9.04
N MET A 138 12.40 0.64 9.10
CA MET A 138 11.63 1.74 8.52
C MET A 138 11.35 2.82 9.58
N ASN A 139 11.71 4.06 9.26
CA ASN A 139 11.44 5.22 10.10
C ASN A 139 10.33 6.09 9.49
N MET A 140 9.22 6.26 10.23
CA MET A 140 8.10 7.08 9.79
C MET A 140 8.41 8.58 9.73
N ASP A 141 9.31 9.10 10.58
CA ASP A 141 9.72 10.51 10.55
C ASP A 141 10.45 10.82 9.24
N ASN A 142 11.31 9.90 8.80
CA ASN A 142 11.95 9.99 7.48
C ASN A 142 10.88 9.95 6.37
N GLY A 143 9.91 9.04 6.45
CA GLY A 143 8.80 8.95 5.50
C GLY A 143 8.00 10.25 5.39
N TRP A 144 7.65 10.88 6.51
CA TRP A 144 6.97 12.17 6.54
C TRP A 144 7.85 13.31 5.99
N GLY A 145 9.16 13.29 6.26
CA GLY A 145 10.12 14.24 5.70
C GLY A 145 10.23 14.15 4.17
N ILE A 146 10.31 12.94 3.61
CA ILE A 146 10.31 12.71 2.17
C ILE A 146 8.99 13.20 1.55
N LEU A 147 7.84 12.86 2.17
CA LEU A 147 6.54 13.31 1.68
C LEU A 147 6.45 14.85 1.68
N ARG A 148 6.95 15.50 2.74
CA ARG A 148 6.98 16.95 2.84
C ARG A 148 7.79 17.59 1.71
N CYS A 149 8.97 17.05 1.41
CA CYS A 149 9.82 17.52 0.31
C CYS A 149 9.12 17.44 -1.06
N ILE A 150 8.35 16.37 -1.29
CA ILE A 150 7.55 16.21 -2.50
C ILE A 150 6.42 17.25 -2.54
N ILE A 151 5.67 17.41 -1.44
CA ILE A 151 4.57 18.40 -1.35
C ILE A 151 5.09 19.80 -1.62
N ASP A 152 6.19 20.21 -0.98
CA ASP A 152 6.80 21.54 -1.18
C ASP A 152 7.29 21.73 -2.63
N SER A 153 7.73 20.66 -3.29
CA SER A 153 8.12 20.71 -4.69
C SER A 153 6.93 20.89 -5.63
N CYS A 154 5.81 20.21 -5.35
CA CYS A 154 4.56 20.35 -6.11
C CYS A 154 3.88 21.70 -5.87
N MET A 155 3.86 22.21 -4.63
CA MET A 155 3.25 23.51 -4.28
C MET A 155 3.97 24.71 -4.89
N ARG A 156 5.22 24.55 -5.33
CA ARG A 156 5.96 25.56 -6.09
C ARG A 156 5.63 25.56 -7.58
N GLN A 157 5.01 24.51 -8.09
CA GLN A 157 4.65 24.43 -9.50
C GLN A 157 3.34 25.19 -9.76
N PRO A 158 3.13 25.71 -10.99
CA PRO A 158 1.84 26.28 -11.37
C PRO A 158 0.73 25.22 -11.34
N GLN A 159 -0.51 25.66 -11.45
CA GLN A 159 -1.65 24.76 -11.57
C GLN A 159 -1.53 23.92 -12.85
N GLY A 160 -1.66 22.59 -12.73
CA GLY A 160 -1.54 21.69 -13.87
C GLY A 160 -1.53 20.21 -13.46
N LYS A 161 -1.42 19.33 -14.47
CA LYS A 161 -1.26 17.88 -14.26
C LYS A 161 0.25 17.55 -14.21
N TYR A 162 0.65 16.72 -13.24
CA TYR A 162 2.04 16.33 -13.04
C TYR A 162 2.17 14.81 -12.88
N LEU A 163 3.33 14.27 -13.24
CA LEU A 163 3.68 12.87 -13.08
C LEU A 163 4.98 12.72 -12.29
N LEU A 164 4.88 12.04 -11.14
CA LEU A 164 6.05 11.64 -10.36
C LEU A 164 6.47 10.23 -10.79
N MET A 165 7.62 10.10 -11.43
CA MET A 165 8.11 8.83 -11.97
C MET A 165 9.47 8.48 -11.38
N LYS A 166 9.60 7.23 -10.92
CA LYS A 166 10.91 6.65 -10.59
C LYS A 166 11.58 6.20 -11.88
N ASP A 167 12.84 6.61 -12.08
CA ASP A 167 13.63 6.16 -13.21
C ASP A 167 13.90 4.63 -13.13
N PRO A 168 13.74 3.87 -14.24
CA PRO A 168 13.92 2.42 -14.21
C PRO A 168 15.38 1.97 -14.01
N GLN A 169 16.34 2.77 -14.46
CA GLN A 169 17.76 2.42 -14.47
C GLN A 169 18.54 3.06 -13.33
N SER A 170 18.16 4.30 -12.97
CA SER A 170 18.82 5.08 -11.93
C SER A 170 17.93 5.24 -10.70
N PRO A 171 18.50 5.33 -9.49
CA PRO A 171 17.74 5.49 -8.25
C PRO A 171 17.26 6.94 -8.05
N VAL A 172 16.63 7.53 -9.06
CA VAL A 172 16.17 8.93 -9.08
C VAL A 172 14.66 8.99 -9.30
N ILE A 173 14.00 9.94 -8.66
CA ILE A 173 12.59 10.25 -8.90
C ILE A 173 12.51 11.61 -9.60
N ARG A 174 11.72 11.71 -10.67
CA ARG A 174 11.55 12.93 -11.47
C ARG A 174 10.08 13.35 -11.47
N LEU A 175 9.87 14.67 -11.45
CA LEU A 175 8.56 15.29 -11.57
C LEU A 175 8.44 15.89 -12.97
N TYR A 176 7.46 15.44 -13.74
CA TYR A 176 7.17 15.91 -15.10
C TYR A 176 5.88 16.73 -15.10
N SER A 177 5.85 17.85 -15.81
CA SER A 177 4.60 18.54 -16.17
C SER A 177 3.99 17.86 -17.39
N LEU A 178 2.67 17.69 -17.38
CA LEU A 178 1.94 17.07 -18.48
C LEU A 178 1.07 18.09 -19.20
N PRO A 179 0.92 17.98 -20.53
CA PRO A 179 -0.08 18.74 -21.27
C PRO A 179 -1.50 18.47 -20.78
N GLU A 180 -2.40 19.43 -21.02
CA GLU A 180 -3.83 19.22 -20.83
C GLU A 180 -4.32 18.03 -21.70
N GLY A 181 -5.34 17.31 -21.24
CA GLY A 181 -5.85 16.10 -21.94
C GLY A 181 -5.04 14.80 -21.76
N THR A 182 -3.82 14.80 -21.18
CA THR A 182 -2.96 13.59 -21.12
C THR A 182 -3.59 12.36 -20.43
N PHE A 183 -4.51 12.55 -19.49
CA PHE A 183 -5.20 11.47 -18.77
C PHE A 183 -6.71 11.42 -19.05
N GLU A 184 -7.21 12.25 -19.96
CA GLU A 184 -8.60 12.21 -20.36
C GLU A 184 -8.75 11.10 -21.40
N SER A 185 -9.39 10.01 -21.00
CA SER A 185 -9.85 8.99 -21.94
C SER A 185 -10.95 9.58 -22.82
N GLU A 186 -10.97 9.23 -24.11
CA GLU A 186 -11.95 9.65 -25.13
C GLU A 186 -13.44 9.32 -24.81
N GLN A 187 -13.77 8.89 -23.59
CA GLN A 187 -15.12 8.55 -23.14
C GLN A 187 -15.87 9.71 -22.44
N ASP A 188 -15.22 10.83 -22.14
CA ASP A 188 -15.88 12.00 -21.53
C ASP A 188 -16.54 12.96 -22.55
N SER A 189 -16.54 12.63 -23.84
CA SER A 189 -17.32 13.32 -24.87
C SER A 189 -18.73 12.73 -25.03
N SER A 190 -19.47 12.58 -23.92
CA SER A 190 -20.93 12.40 -24.00
C SER A 190 -21.59 13.76 -23.82
N ASP A 191 -21.99 14.31 -24.96
CA ASP A 191 -22.69 15.57 -25.16
C ASP A 191 -23.73 15.88 -24.09
N GLY A 192 -23.73 17.14 -23.64
CA GLY A 192 -24.88 17.73 -22.96
C GLY A 192 -26.10 17.63 -23.86
N GLN A 193 -27.12 16.91 -23.41
CA GLN A 193 -28.45 17.00 -23.98
C GLN A 193 -28.92 18.47 -23.94
N PRO A 194 -29.26 19.09 -25.08
CA PRO A 194 -30.06 20.30 -25.04
C PRO A 194 -31.45 19.88 -24.50
N GLY A 195 -31.91 20.57 -23.47
CA GLY A 195 -33.24 20.37 -22.92
C GLY A 195 -34.28 20.66 -23.99
N ASP A 196 -35.10 19.66 -24.28
CA ASP A 196 -36.27 19.81 -25.13
C ASP A 196 -37.30 20.64 -24.34
N SER A 197 -37.42 21.91 -24.70
CA SER A 197 -38.50 22.79 -24.29
C SER A 197 -39.60 22.69 -25.34
N ASP A 198 -40.56 21.79 -25.13
CA ASP A 198 -41.82 21.78 -25.86
C ASP A 198 -42.92 22.43 -25.00
N ASP A 199 -43.12 23.73 -25.25
CA ASP A 199 -44.41 24.41 -25.10
C ASP A 199 -45.37 23.83 -26.15
N ASN A 200 -46.50 23.25 -25.70
CA ASN A 200 -47.88 23.53 -26.13
C ASN A 200 -48.89 22.52 -25.56
#